data_AF-A0A949W6W5-F1
#
_entry.id   AF-A0A949W6W5-F1
#
_cell.length_a   1.000
_cell.length_b   1.000
_cell.length_c   1.000
_cell.angle_alpha   90.00
_cell.angle_beta   90.00
_cell.angle_gamma   90.00
#
_symmetry.space_group_name_H-M   'P 1'
#
loop_
_entity.id
_entity.type
_entity.pdbx_description
1 polymer ?
#
loop_
_entity_poly.entity_id
_entity_poly.type
_entity_poly.pdbx_seq_one_letter_code
_entity_poly.pdbx_strand_id
1 'polypeptide(L)'
;MSALDELKLLTAWDTEPTLTEAELNSALAKAALPDAAGVLPPESGWSATYDLNSAAAEVWLIKAARASATVEVDPPGSGIFTSKVFDNCRRMARIYAGKRNSSSVTV
;
A
#
# COMPACT_ATOMS: atom_id res chain seq x y z
N MET A 1 9.82 -1.35 15.94
CA MET A 1 9.29 -1.80 14.64
C MET A 1 9.28 -0.59 13.73
N SER A 2 9.81 -0.70 12.51
CA SER A 2 9.85 0.44 11.58
C SER A 2 8.52 0.60 10.83
N ALA A 3 8.28 1.79 10.26
CA ALA A 3 7.12 2.03 9.38
C ALA A 3 7.10 1.07 8.17
N LEU A 4 8.28 0.70 7.67
CA LEU A 4 8.42 -0.30 6.60
C LEU A 4 7.98 -1.69 7.07
N ASP A 5 8.38 -2.11 8.28
CA ASP A 5 7.97 -3.41 8.83
C ASP A 5 6.46 -3.48 9.06
N GLU A 6 5.86 -2.39 9.52
CA GLU A 6 4.41 -2.32 9.71
C GLU A 6 3.68 -2.37 8.37
N LEU A 7 4.15 -1.61 7.37
CA LEU A 7 3.57 -1.65 6.03
C LEU A 7 3.63 -3.06 5.42
N LYS A 8 4.75 -3.78 5.58
CA LYS A 8 4.91 -5.16 5.15
C LYS A 8 3.83 -6.08 5.74
N LEU A 9 3.51 -5.93 7.02
CA LEU A 9 2.44 -6.69 7.68
C LEU A 9 1.05 -6.36 7.12
N LEU A 10 0.77 -5.08 6.86
CA LEU A 10 -0.54 -4.63 6.38
C LEU A 10 -0.86 -5.09 4.95
N THR A 11 0.16 -5.39 4.15
CA THR A 11 0.02 -5.58 2.70
C THR A 11 0.35 -6.98 2.21
N ALA A 12 0.67 -7.91 3.11
CA ALA A 12 1.13 -9.27 2.77
C ALA A 12 2.16 -9.21 1.63
N TRP A 13 3.19 -8.39 1.81
CA TRP A 13 4.08 -7.93 0.73
C TRP A 13 4.82 -9.06 0.00
N ASP A 14 5.05 -10.17 0.70
CA ASP A 14 5.74 -11.38 0.26
C ASP A 14 4.82 -12.45 -0.34
N THR A 15 3.50 -12.22 -0.33
CA THR A 15 2.50 -13.10 -0.94
C THR A 15 2.14 -12.60 -2.33
N GLU A 16 2.02 -13.50 -3.29
CA GLU A 16 1.68 -13.12 -4.68
C GLU A 16 0.38 -12.30 -4.76
N PRO A 17 0.36 -11.15 -5.46
CA PRO A 17 1.48 -10.52 -6.17
C PRO A 17 2.53 -9.95 -5.21
N THR A 18 3.77 -10.45 -5.31
CA THR A 18 4.88 -10.02 -4.43
C THR A 18 5.27 -8.57 -4.71
N LEU A 19 6.01 -7.93 -3.81
CA LEU A 19 6.52 -6.56 -3.95
C LEU A 19 7.95 -6.45 -3.45
N THR A 20 8.65 -5.42 -3.92
CA THR A 20 10.00 -5.10 -3.44
C THR A 20 9.97 -4.07 -2.31
N GLU A 21 11.02 -4.03 -1.50
CA GLU A 21 11.18 -2.98 -0.49
C GLU A 21 11.30 -1.58 -1.11
N ALA A 22 11.84 -1.46 -2.32
CA ALA A 22 11.90 -0.19 -3.02
C ALA A 22 10.50 0.38 -3.31
N GLU A 23 9.56 -0.48 -3.68
CA GLU A 23 8.16 -0.09 -3.93
C GLU A 23 7.43 0.28 -2.64
N LEU A 24 7.66 -0.47 -1.56
CA LEU A 24 7.12 -0.15 -0.24
C LEU A 24 7.65 1.20 0.27
N ASN A 25 8.95 1.48 0.12
CA ASN A 25 9.53 2.75 0.48
C ASN A 25 9.02 3.91 -0.40
N SER A 26 8.76 3.66 -1.69
CA SER A 26 8.14 4.65 -2.59
C SER A 26 6.71 5.00 -2.13
N ALA A 27 5.92 3.99 -1.74
CA ALA A 27 4.58 4.22 -1.19
C ALA A 27 4.62 4.97 0.17
N LEU A 28 5.59 4.64 1.04
CA LEU A 28 5.80 5.40 2.28
C LEU A 28 6.18 6.86 2.00
N ALA A 29 7.10 7.10 1.08
CA ALA A 29 7.53 8.45 0.75
C ALA A 29 6.36 9.33 0.27
N LYS A 30 5.43 8.78 -0.51
CA LYS A 30 4.21 9.46 -0.95
C LYS A 30 3.18 9.68 0.15
N ALA A 31 3.21 8.83 1.18
CA ALA A 31 2.32 8.89 2.32
C ALA A 31 2.94 9.65 3.52
N ALA A 32 4.03 10.39 3.30
CA ALA A 32 4.66 11.16 4.36
C ALA A 32 3.77 12.32 4.82
N LEU A 33 3.74 12.52 6.14
CA LEU A 33 2.95 13.55 6.81
C LEU A 33 3.88 14.54 7.51
N PRO A 34 3.40 15.76 7.82
CA PRO A 34 4.07 16.62 8.76
C PRO A 34 4.26 15.89 10.10
N ASP A 35 5.42 16.05 10.71
CA ASP A 35 5.65 15.55 12.06
C ASP A 35 4.89 16.39 13.12
N ALA A 36 5.08 16.06 14.40
CA ALA A 36 4.46 16.78 15.51
C ALA A 36 4.87 18.27 15.60
N ALA A 37 6.00 18.65 14.99
CA ALA A 37 6.45 20.04 14.89
C ALA A 37 5.96 20.73 13.61
N GLY A 38 5.20 20.03 12.77
CA GLY A 38 4.69 20.54 11.49
C GLY A 38 5.74 20.55 10.37
N VAL A 39 6.89 19.91 10.58
CA VAL A 39 7.97 19.84 9.59
C VAL A 39 7.60 18.80 8.54
N LEU A 40 7.81 19.12 7.26
CA LEU A 40 7.57 18.20 6.14
C LEU A 40 8.89 17.61 5.62
N PRO A 41 8.90 16.39 5.09
CA PRO A 41 10.07 15.90 4.35
C PRO A 41 10.28 16.71 3.06
N PRO A 42 11.54 16.90 2.63
CA PRO A 42 12.79 16.34 3.17
C PRO A 42 13.51 17.28 4.16
N GLU A 43 12.81 18.20 4.83
CA GLU A 43 13.44 19.21 5.67
C GLU A 43 14.25 18.59 6.83
N SER A 44 15.38 19.23 7.17
CA SER A 44 16.24 18.79 8.26
C SER A 44 15.49 18.90 9.60
N GLY A 45 15.49 17.83 10.38
CA GLY A 45 14.78 17.75 11.65
C GLY A 45 13.40 17.10 11.55
N TRP A 46 12.92 16.75 10.35
CA TRP A 46 11.69 15.98 10.20
C TRP A 46 11.79 14.61 10.88
N SER A 47 10.82 14.32 11.76
CA SER A 47 10.63 12.99 12.32
C SER A 47 9.73 12.14 11.42
N ALA A 48 10.23 10.99 10.98
CA ALA A 48 9.56 10.12 10.01
C ALA A 48 8.13 9.74 10.44
N THR A 49 7.15 10.43 9.85
CA THR A 49 5.72 10.31 10.16
C THR A 49 4.97 10.01 8.88
N TYR A 50 4.21 8.91 8.84
CA TYR A 50 3.56 8.42 7.62
C TYR A 50 2.10 8.07 7.87
N ASP A 51 1.25 8.29 6.87
CA ASP A 51 -0.08 7.66 6.80
C ASP A 51 0.06 6.23 6.27
N LEU A 52 0.22 5.28 7.20
CA LEU A 52 0.37 3.86 6.85
C LEU A 52 -0.85 3.28 6.13
N ASN A 53 -2.05 3.78 6.43
CA ASN A 53 -3.26 3.38 5.70
C ASN A 53 -3.22 3.90 4.26
N SER A 54 -2.69 5.12 4.05
CA SER A 54 -2.49 5.67 2.73
C SER A 54 -1.48 4.89 1.91
N ALA A 55 -0.32 4.59 2.50
CA ALA A 55 0.70 3.75 1.89
C ALA A 55 0.16 2.35 1.59
N ALA A 56 -0.51 1.69 2.54
CA ALA A 56 -1.09 0.36 2.34
C ALA A 56 -2.11 0.35 1.20
N ALA A 57 -2.96 1.38 1.09
CA ALA A 57 -3.92 1.49 0.00
C ALA A 57 -3.22 1.55 -1.38
N GLU A 58 -2.14 2.33 -1.49
CA GLU A 58 -1.34 2.39 -2.71
C GLU A 58 -0.67 1.06 -3.03
N VAL A 59 -0.08 0.42 -2.02
CA VAL A 59 0.58 -0.87 -2.16
C VAL A 59 -0.39 -1.94 -2.69
N TRP A 60 -1.61 -2.00 -2.15
CA TRP A 60 -2.65 -2.90 -2.66
C TRP A 60 -3.08 -2.58 -4.09
N LEU A 61 -3.02 -1.31 -4.53
CA LEU A 61 -3.26 -0.95 -5.93
C LEU A 61 -2.14 -1.41 -6.85
N ILE A 62 -0.87 -1.34 -6.43
CA ILE A 62 0.26 -1.88 -7.19
C ILE A 62 0.07 -3.39 -7.38
N LYS A 63 -0.32 -4.11 -6.32
CA LYS A 63 -0.63 -5.55 -6.42
C LYS A 63 -1.80 -5.81 -7.38
N ALA A 64 -2.86 -5.01 -7.34
CA ALA A 64 -3.95 -5.11 -8.31
C ALA A 64 -3.46 -4.87 -9.75
N ALA A 65 -2.60 -3.87 -9.99
CA ALA A 65 -2.04 -3.62 -11.32
C ALA A 65 -1.24 -4.83 -11.83
N ARG A 66 -0.41 -5.46 -10.97
CA ARG A 66 0.31 -6.69 -11.30
C ARG A 66 -0.65 -7.85 -11.62
N ALA A 67 -1.67 -8.06 -10.78
CA ALA A 67 -2.70 -9.07 -11.02
C ALA A 67 -3.50 -8.83 -12.30
N SER A 68 -3.68 -7.57 -12.73
CA SER A 68 -4.36 -7.24 -13.98
C SER A 68 -3.53 -7.56 -15.23
N ALA A 69 -2.20 -7.61 -15.09
CA ALA A 69 -1.29 -7.95 -16.18
C ALA A 69 -1.20 -9.46 -16.44
N THR A 70 -1.71 -10.30 -15.54
CA THR A 70 -1.72 -11.74 -15.72
C THR A 70 -2.98 -12.18 -16.46
N VAL A 71 -2.79 -12.69 -17.67
CA VAL A 71 -3.86 -13.32 -18.45
C VAL A 71 -4.23 -14.66 -17.82
N GLU A 72 -5.53 -14.97 -17.75
CA GLU A 72 -6.00 -16.31 -17.41
C GLU A 72 -5.53 -17.27 -18.51
N VAL A 73 -4.39 -17.92 -18.30
CA VAL A 73 -4.11 -19.17 -19.00
C VAL A 73 -4.88 -20.20 -18.20
N ASP A 74 -5.97 -20.70 -18.76
CA ASP A 74 -6.80 -21.75 -18.16
C ASP A 74 -6.39 -23.13 -18.74
N PRO A 75 -5.32 -23.78 -18.25
CA PRO A 75 -5.28 -25.23 -18.30
C PRO A 75 -6.38 -25.76 -17.36
N PRO A 76 -7.16 -26.77 -17.79
CA PRO A 76 -8.20 -27.35 -16.95
C PRO A 76 -7.63 -27.75 -15.59
N GLY A 77 -8.05 -27.08 -14.51
CA GLY A 77 -7.69 -27.43 -13.13
C GLY A 77 -6.83 -26.42 -12.35
N SER A 78 -6.44 -25.29 -12.94
CA SER A 78 -5.77 -24.21 -12.23
C SER A 78 -6.78 -23.38 -11.42
N GLY A 79 -7.02 -23.76 -10.15
CA GLY A 79 -8.04 -23.14 -9.29
C GLY A 79 -7.78 -21.70 -8.80
N ILE A 80 -6.72 -21.04 -9.26
CA ILE A 80 -6.41 -19.64 -8.90
C ILE A 80 -6.78 -18.74 -10.09
N PHE A 81 -7.93 -18.09 -9.96
CA PHE A 81 -8.41 -17.12 -10.94
C PHE A 81 -7.75 -15.78 -10.66
N THR A 82 -6.98 -15.25 -11.63
CA THR A 82 -6.30 -13.95 -11.52
C THR A 82 -7.29 -12.81 -11.25
N SER A 83 -8.52 -12.95 -11.76
CA SER A 83 -9.68 -12.10 -11.45
C SER A 83 -10.00 -12.00 -9.95
N LYS A 84 -9.97 -13.11 -9.20
CA LYS A 84 -10.20 -13.09 -7.74
C LYS A 84 -9.09 -12.38 -6.98
N VAL A 85 -7.83 -12.57 -7.42
CA VAL A 85 -6.67 -11.90 -6.83
C VAL A 85 -6.75 -10.39 -7.07
N PHE A 86 -7.07 -9.98 -8.30
CA PHE A 86 -7.30 -8.58 -8.66
C PHE A 86 -8.40 -7.94 -7.80
N ASP A 87 -9.56 -8.59 -7.70
CA ASP A 87 -10.70 -8.10 -6.92
C ASP A 87 -10.38 -7.98 -5.44
N ASN A 88 -9.66 -8.97 -4.89
CA ASN A 88 -9.18 -8.92 -3.51
C ASN A 88 -8.25 -7.71 -3.29
N CYS A 89 -7.24 -7.54 -4.15
CA CYS A 89 -6.31 -6.43 -4.05
C CYS A 89 -7.03 -5.07 -4.14
N ARG A 90 -7.99 -4.93 -5.07
CA ARG A 90 -8.81 -3.71 -5.18
C ARG A 90 -9.68 -3.47 -3.96
N ARG A 91 -10.24 -4.52 -3.35
CA ARG A 91 -11.03 -4.41 -2.12
C ARG A 91 -10.17 -3.97 -0.95
N MET A 92 -8.98 -4.56 -0.78
CA MET A 92 -8.04 -4.17 0.26
C MET A 92 -7.58 -2.71 0.10
N ALA A 93 -7.28 -2.29 -1.13
CA ALA A 93 -6.96 -0.90 -1.42
C ALA A 93 -8.07 0.06 -0.96
N ARG A 94 -9.35 -0.26 -1.23
CA ARG A 94 -10.49 0.55 -0.77
C ARG A 94 -10.62 0.58 0.76
N ILE A 95 -10.42 -0.56 1.43
CA ILE A 95 -10.51 -0.66 2.89
C ILE A 95 -9.48 0.26 3.53
N TYR A 96 -8.22 0.19 3.09
CA TYR A 96 -7.17 1.05 3.63
C TYR A 96 -7.35 2.52 3.25
N ALA A 97 -7.83 2.81 2.03
CA ALA A 97 -8.16 4.19 1.64
C ALA A 97 -9.26 4.80 2.54
N GLY A 98 -10.26 4.02 2.93
CA GLY A 98 -11.31 4.45 3.85
C GLY A 98 -10.87 4.59 5.31
N LYS A 99 -9.69 4.07 5.67
CA LYS A 99 -9.08 4.18 7.00
C LYS A 99 -8.01 5.28 7.08
N ARG A 100 -7.71 5.96 5.97
CA ARG A 100 -6.77 7.09 5.97
C ARG A 100 -7.20 8.08 7.03
N ASN A 101 -6.23 8.62 7.78
CA ASN A 101 -6.53 9.60 8.82
C ASN A 101 -7.27 10.76 8.17
N SER A 102 -8.57 10.86 8.44
CA SER A 102 -9.36 12.05 8.16
C SER A 102 -8.95 13.12 9.17
N SER A 103 -7.72 13.62 9.02
CA SER A 103 -7.26 14.80 9.73
C SER A 103 -8.16 15.93 9.27
N SER A 104 -9.06 16.33 10.15
CA SER A 104 -10.04 17.40 10.01
C SER A 104 -9.51 18.54 9.13
N VAL A 105 -10.19 18.78 8.01
CA VAL A 105 -10.09 20.05 7.29
C VAL A 105 -10.61 21.12 8.26
N THR A 106 -9.70 21.81 8.93
CA THR A 106 -10.05 23.06 9.61
C THR A 106 -10.17 24.13 8.53
N VAL A 107 -11.41 24.51 8.23
CA VAL A 107 -11.78 25.67 7.39
C VAL A 107 -11.51 26.96 8.18
#